data_AF-A0A126ZVA6-F1
#
_entry.id   AF-A0A126ZVA6-F1
#
_cell.length_a   1.000
_cell.length_b   1.000
_cell.length_c   1.000
_cell.angle_alpha   90.00
_cell.angle_beta   90.00
_cell.angle_gamma   90.00
#
_symmetry.space_group_name_H-M   'P 1'
#
loop_
_entity.id
_entity.type
_entity.pdbx_description
1 polymer ?
#
loop_
_entity_poly.entity_id
_entity_poly.type
_entity_poly.pdbx_seq_one_letter_code
_entity_poly.pdbx_strand_id
1 'polypeptide(L)'
;MAMGSGEAEELTVGQLAARSGLSISALHFYERQGLIHSRRTSGNQRRYPRSILRRVAVIKAAHRAGIPLATVADAFELLPHDGVPTQQDWGRLSRAWRTEIDERIARLEHLRDRLDGCIACGCLSLSTCSLVNPQDRLGASGASALEP
;
A
#
# COMPACT_ATOMS: atom_id res chain seq x y z
N MET A 1 19.00 0.83 -44.19
CA MET A 1 17.57 0.49 -43.97
C MET A 1 17.48 -0.59 -42.91
N ALA A 2 17.06 -0.24 -41.70
CA ALA A 2 16.42 -1.10 -40.69
C ALA A 2 16.01 -0.23 -39.48
N MET A 3 14.94 0.55 -39.67
CA MET A 3 14.24 1.23 -38.56
C MET A 3 12.99 0.41 -38.29
N GLY A 4 12.91 -0.27 -37.14
CA GLY A 4 11.71 -1.06 -36.81
C GLY A 4 11.88 -2.02 -35.62
N SER A 5 12.01 -1.50 -34.40
CA SER A 5 11.89 -2.33 -33.19
C SER A 5 11.44 -1.58 -31.92
N GLY A 6 11.23 -0.25 -31.95
CA GLY A 6 10.90 0.54 -30.76
C GLY A 6 9.41 0.78 -30.47
N GLU A 7 8.48 0.37 -31.34
CA GLU A 7 7.04 0.64 -31.17
C GLU A 7 6.23 -0.55 -30.62
N ALA A 8 6.76 -1.78 -30.68
CA ALA A 8 6.07 -2.97 -30.16
C ALA A 8 6.17 -3.12 -28.62
N GLU A 9 7.01 -2.31 -27.96
CA GLU A 9 7.36 -2.47 -26.55
C GLU A 9 6.62 -1.52 -25.59
N GLU A 10 5.79 -0.63 -26.15
CA GLU A 10 5.13 0.42 -25.40
C GLU A 10 3.60 0.34 -25.45
N LEU A 11 2.99 0.85 -24.40
CA LEU A 11 1.55 0.86 -24.18
C LEU A 11 1.06 2.29 -24.21
N THR A 12 -0.08 2.51 -24.86
CA THR A 12 -0.90 3.70 -24.62
C THR A 12 -1.41 3.70 -23.18
N VAL A 13 -1.84 4.86 -22.68
CA VAL A 13 -2.49 4.95 -21.36
C VAL A 13 -3.73 4.06 -21.27
N GLY A 14 -4.51 3.92 -22.35
CA GLY A 14 -5.69 3.06 -22.41
C GLY A 14 -5.34 1.58 -22.32
N GLN A 15 -4.30 1.13 -23.04
CA GLN A 15 -3.81 -0.25 -22.94
C GLN A 15 -3.24 -0.56 -21.55
N LEU A 16 -2.51 0.39 -20.96
CA LEU A 16 -2.00 0.25 -19.60
C LEU A 16 -3.15 0.17 -18.58
N ALA A 17 -4.17 1.01 -18.72
CA ALA A 17 -5.37 1.00 -17.88
C ALA A 17 -6.09 -0.35 -17.96
N ALA A 18 -6.40 -0.82 -19.17
CA ALA A 18 -7.08 -2.09 -19.40
C ALA A 18 -6.31 -3.29 -18.80
N ARG A 19 -4.99 -3.32 -18.97
CA ARG A 19 -4.15 -4.45 -18.50
C ARG A 19 -3.83 -4.39 -17.00
N SER A 20 -3.78 -3.20 -16.41
CA SER A 20 -3.54 -3.04 -14.96
C SER A 20 -4.83 -3.07 -14.14
N GLY A 21 -6.00 -2.93 -14.78
CA GLY A 21 -7.29 -2.77 -14.12
C GLY A 21 -7.39 -1.46 -13.33
N LEU A 22 -6.61 -0.44 -13.69
CA LEU A 22 -6.67 0.89 -13.09
C LEU A 22 -7.36 1.87 -14.03
N SER A 23 -8.00 2.89 -13.45
CA SER A 23 -8.49 4.01 -14.24
C SER A 23 -7.33 4.83 -14.80
N ILE A 24 -7.57 5.51 -15.93
CA ILE A 24 -6.60 6.45 -16.51
C ILE A 24 -6.23 7.55 -15.49
N SER A 25 -7.20 8.03 -14.71
CA SER A 25 -6.96 9.02 -13.64
C SER A 25 -6.03 8.50 -12.56
N ALA A 26 -6.13 7.22 -12.19
CA ALA A 26 -5.21 6.60 -11.23
C ALA A 26 -3.79 6.48 -11.80
N LEU A 27 -3.65 6.13 -13.08
CA LEU A 27 -2.34 6.10 -13.74
C LEU A 27 -1.72 7.50 -13.80
N HIS A 28 -2.49 8.52 -14.17
CA HIS A 28 -2.02 9.91 -14.13
C HIS A 28 -1.67 10.36 -12.71
N PHE A 29 -2.40 9.89 -11.70
CA PHE A 29 -2.07 10.17 -10.30
C PHE A 29 -0.72 9.54 -9.93
N TYR A 30 -0.49 8.27 -10.25
CA TYR A 30 0.81 7.62 -10.02
C TYR A 30 1.95 8.32 -10.77
N GLU A 31 1.71 8.80 -11.98
CA GLU A 31 2.70 9.56 -12.74
C GLU A 31 3.04 10.89 -12.05
N ARG A 32 2.05 11.61 -11.50
CA ARG A 32 2.28 12.84 -10.72
C ARG A 32 3.01 12.60 -9.41
N GLN A 33 2.83 11.43 -8.81
CA GLN A 33 3.54 11.01 -7.59
C GLN A 33 4.93 10.43 -7.88
N GLY A 34 5.42 10.48 -9.13
CA GLY A 34 6.72 9.93 -9.51
C GLY A 34 6.79 8.39 -9.51
N LEU A 35 5.67 7.71 -9.24
CA LEU A 35 5.63 6.26 -9.12
C LEU A 35 5.77 5.54 -10.47
N ILE A 36 5.35 6.18 -11.56
CA ILE A 36 5.52 5.69 -12.93
C ILE A 36 5.92 6.84 -13.84
N HIS A 37 6.56 6.53 -14.97
CA HIS A 37 6.95 7.53 -15.97
C HIS A 37 6.44 7.15 -17.35
N SER A 38 6.15 8.17 -18.15
CA SER A 38 5.82 8.03 -19.57
C SER A 38 6.82 8.79 -20.41
N ARG A 39 7.04 8.32 -21.65
CA ARG A 39 7.60 9.17 -22.70
C ARG A 39 6.47 9.82 -23.48
N ARG A 40 6.75 10.95 -24.13
CA ARG A 40 5.80 11.57 -25.06
C ARG A 40 6.24 11.35 -26.50
N THR A 41 5.27 11.07 -27.37
CA THR A 41 5.48 11.03 -28.82
C THR A 41 5.53 12.44 -29.41
N SER A 42 5.93 12.56 -30.68
CA SER A 42 5.85 13.81 -31.46
C SER A 42 4.43 14.39 -31.51
N GLY A 43 3.40 13.54 -31.45
CA GLY A 43 1.99 13.94 -31.33
C GLY A 43 1.53 14.23 -29.90
N ASN A 44 2.46 14.44 -28.95
CA ASN A 44 2.19 14.70 -27.53
C ASN A 44 1.38 13.60 -26.80
N GLN A 45 1.37 12.36 -27.33
CA GLN A 45 0.71 11.22 -26.69
C GLN A 45 1.65 10.54 -25.68
N ARG A 46 1.13 10.15 -24.52
CA ARG A 46 1.89 9.37 -23.53
C ARG A 46 2.06 7.93 -23.96
N ARG A 47 3.27 7.41 -23.81
CA ARG A 47 3.63 6.01 -24.03
C ARG A 47 4.39 5.49 -22.82
N TYR A 48 4.03 4.28 -22.40
CA TYR A 48 4.58 3.62 -21.23
C TYR A 48 5.31 2.34 -21.66
N PRO A 49 6.55 2.10 -21.24
CA PRO A 49 7.19 0.82 -21.51
C PRO A 49 6.44 -0.31 -20.80
N ARG A 50 6.44 -1.51 -21.38
CA ARG A 50 5.77 -2.70 -20.81
C ARG A 50 6.18 -3.01 -19.37
N SER A 51 7.41 -2.66 -18.97
CA SER A 51 7.92 -2.81 -17.61
C SER A 51 7.07 -2.09 -16.56
N ILE A 52 6.35 -1.02 -16.94
CA ILE A 52 5.43 -0.29 -16.06
C ILE A 52 4.31 -1.19 -15.54
N LEU A 53 3.88 -2.22 -16.26
CA LEU A 53 2.86 -3.15 -15.76
C LEU A 53 3.31 -3.85 -14.48
N ARG A 54 4.57 -4.29 -14.43
CA ARG A 54 5.13 -4.94 -13.24
C ARG A 54 5.22 -3.94 -12.09
N ARG A 55 5.67 -2.73 -12.37
CA ARG A 55 5.75 -1.63 -11.38
C ARG A 55 4.37 -1.30 -10.80
N VAL A 56 3.34 -1.18 -11.65
CA VAL A 56 1.95 -0.98 -11.23
C VAL A 56 1.42 -2.15 -10.39
N ALA A 57 1.71 -3.40 -10.77
CA ALA A 57 1.31 -4.56 -9.98
C ALA A 57 1.89 -4.52 -8.55
N VAL A 58 3.15 -4.09 -8.42
CA VAL A 58 3.81 -3.91 -7.13
C VAL A 58 3.17 -2.77 -6.33
N ILE A 59 2.93 -1.61 -6.93
CA ILE A 59 2.24 -0.49 -6.26
C ILE A 59 0.89 -0.96 -5.70
N LYS A 60 0.11 -1.70 -6.49
CA LYS A 60 -1.18 -2.26 -6.06
C LYS A 60 -1.03 -3.23 -4.89
N ALA A 61 -0.03 -4.10 -4.92
CA ALA A 61 0.22 -5.05 -3.84
C ALA A 61 0.60 -4.32 -2.54
N ALA A 62 1.51 -3.34 -2.61
CA ALA A 62 1.93 -2.55 -1.46
C ALA A 62 0.76 -1.74 -0.87
N HIS A 63 -0.01 -1.06 -1.71
CA HIS A 63 -1.17 -0.30 -1.26
C HIS A 63 -2.23 -1.19 -0.58
N ARG A 64 -2.49 -2.39 -1.12
CA ARG A 64 -3.41 -3.37 -0.50
C ARG A 64 -2.90 -3.90 0.84
N ALA A 65 -1.59 -3.98 0.99
CA ALA A 65 -0.94 -4.33 2.25
C ALA A 65 -0.96 -3.20 3.29
N GLY A 66 -1.54 -2.03 2.96
CA GLY A 66 -1.62 -0.88 3.85
C GLY A 66 -0.35 -0.03 3.90
N ILE A 67 0.57 -0.24 2.95
CA ILE A 67 1.82 0.53 2.86
C ILE A 67 1.50 1.88 2.20
N PRO A 68 1.92 3.01 2.81
CA PRO A 68 1.70 4.33 2.24
C PRO A 68 2.34 4.46 0.85
N LEU A 69 1.66 5.14 -0.07
CA LEU A 69 2.21 5.37 -1.41
C LEU A 69 3.51 6.18 -1.40
N ALA A 70 3.71 7.05 -0.41
CA ALA A 70 4.96 7.77 -0.20
C ALA A 70 6.13 6.79 0.04
N THR A 71 5.95 5.82 0.94
CA THR A 71 6.95 4.76 1.19
C THR A 71 7.24 3.92 -0.06
N VAL A 72 6.25 3.70 -0.91
CA VAL A 72 6.45 3.04 -2.20
C VAL A 72 7.25 3.91 -3.16
N ALA A 73 7.03 5.23 -3.17
CA ALA A 73 7.80 6.18 -3.97
C ALA A 73 9.26 6.21 -3.53
N ASP A 74 9.54 6.36 -2.23
CA ASP A 74 10.89 6.36 -1.66
C ASP A 74 11.64 5.05 -2.02
N ALA A 75 10.94 3.91 -1.90
CA ALA A 75 11.45 2.61 -2.30
C ALA A 75 11.79 2.52 -3.79
N PHE A 76 11.07 3.23 -4.66
CA PHE A 76 11.29 3.22 -6.10
C PHE A 76 12.39 4.18 -6.54
N GLU A 77 12.69 5.23 -5.79
CA GLU A 77 13.86 6.09 -6.03
C GLU A 77 15.18 5.32 -5.87
N LEU A 78 15.19 4.31 -5.00
CA LEU A 78 16.33 3.41 -4.82
C LEU A 78 16.50 2.38 -5.96
N LEU A 79 15.52 2.30 -6.87
CA LEU A 79 15.60 1.43 -8.03
C LEU A 79 16.37 2.13 -9.16
N PRO A 80 17.07 1.38 -10.02
CA PRO A 80 17.69 1.95 -11.20
C PRO A 80 16.65 2.69 -12.04
N HIS A 81 16.92 3.95 -12.36
CA HIS A 81 16.04 4.82 -13.14
C HIS A 81 16.00 4.39 -14.62
N ASP A 82 17.10 3.81 -15.09
CA ASP A 82 17.36 3.58 -16.52
C ASP A 82 17.21 2.09 -16.91
N GLY A 83 16.88 1.23 -15.93
CA GLY A 83 16.87 -0.22 -16.08
C GLY A 83 15.58 -0.87 -15.57
N VAL A 84 15.29 -2.07 -16.05
CA VAL A 84 14.20 -2.89 -15.50
C VAL A 84 14.65 -3.42 -14.14
N PRO A 85 13.92 -3.14 -13.04
CA PRO A 85 14.32 -3.61 -11.71
C PRO A 85 14.47 -5.12 -11.67
N THR A 86 15.58 -5.59 -11.10
CA THR A 86 15.93 -7.01 -11.05
C THR A 86 15.10 -7.75 -10.00
N GLN A 87 15.12 -9.08 -10.04
CA GLN A 87 14.48 -9.89 -8.99
C GLN A 87 15.06 -9.60 -7.60
N GLN A 88 16.36 -9.27 -7.50
CA GLN A 88 17.00 -8.93 -6.24
C GLN A 88 16.47 -7.60 -5.68
N ASP A 89 16.22 -6.62 -6.54
CA ASP A 89 15.64 -5.33 -6.15
C ASP A 89 14.23 -5.51 -5.59
N TRP A 90 13.39 -6.28 -6.28
CA TRP A 90 12.07 -6.66 -5.78
C TRP A 90 12.15 -7.47 -4.48
N GLY A 91 13.17 -8.31 -4.34
CA GLY A 91 13.46 -9.06 -3.12
C GLY A 91 13.75 -8.17 -1.92
N ARG A 92 14.47 -7.05 -2.11
CA ARG A 92 14.71 -6.07 -1.04
C ARG A 92 13.43 -5.39 -0.60
N LEU A 93 12.64 -4.87 -1.54
CA LEU A 93 11.39 -4.18 -1.24
C LEU A 93 10.38 -5.11 -0.55
N SER A 94 10.21 -6.32 -1.07
CA SER A 94 9.29 -7.30 -0.48
C SER A 94 9.65 -7.71 0.95
N ARG A 95 10.95 -7.79 1.30
CA ARG A 95 11.36 -8.05 2.69
C ARG A 95 11.03 -6.89 3.62
N ALA A 96 11.31 -5.64 3.21
CA ALA A 96 10.98 -4.46 4.01
C ALA A 96 9.46 -4.37 4.26
N TRP A 97 8.68 -4.61 3.21
CA TRP A 97 7.22 -4.59 3.29
C TRP A 97 6.63 -5.75 4.09
N ARG A 98 7.26 -6.93 4.04
CA ARG A 98 6.85 -8.07 4.88
C ARG A 98 6.92 -7.70 6.36
N THR A 99 7.99 -7.05 6.82
CA THR A 99 8.11 -6.62 8.22
C THR A 99 6.95 -5.70 8.63
N GLU A 100 6.64 -4.68 7.84
CA GLU A 100 5.51 -3.76 8.12
C GLU A 100 4.17 -4.50 8.15
N ILE A 101 3.97 -5.46 7.24
CA ILE A 101 2.77 -6.30 7.20
C ILE A 101 2.65 -7.15 8.46
N ASP A 102 3.74 -7.82 8.85
CA ASP A 102 3.76 -8.70 10.03
C ASP A 102 3.50 -7.91 11.31
N GLU A 103 4.08 -6.71 11.46
CA GLU A 103 3.78 -5.82 12.59
C GLU A 103 2.31 -5.39 12.62
N ARG A 104 1.73 -5.11 11.45
CA ARG A 104 0.32 -4.71 11.35
C ARG A 104 -0.61 -5.88 11.64
N ILE A 105 -0.28 -7.09 11.20
CA ILE A 105 -1.00 -8.32 11.56
C ILE A 105 -0.97 -8.49 13.09
N ALA A 106 0.21 -8.43 13.71
CA ALA A 106 0.34 -8.59 15.16
C ALA A 106 -0.49 -7.56 15.95
N ARG A 107 -0.50 -6.30 15.51
CA ARG A 107 -1.35 -5.25 16.11
C ARG A 107 -2.85 -5.55 15.96
N LEU A 108 -3.28 -6.01 14.79
CA LEU A 108 -4.68 -6.35 14.52
C LEU A 108 -5.13 -7.61 15.25
N GLU A 109 -4.28 -8.62 15.35
CA GLU A 109 -4.54 -9.83 16.15
C GLU A 109 -4.64 -9.50 17.63
N HIS A 110 -3.71 -8.69 18.17
CA HIS A 110 -3.79 -8.23 19.55
C HIS A 110 -5.10 -7.45 19.82
N LEU A 111 -5.51 -6.58 18.89
CA LEU A 111 -6.77 -5.86 19.01
C LEU A 111 -7.98 -6.80 18.97
N ARG A 112 -8.01 -7.76 18.02
CA ARG A 112 -9.05 -8.78 17.91
C ARG A 112 -9.18 -9.57 19.22
N ASP A 113 -8.08 -10.08 19.74
CA ASP A 113 -8.08 -10.94 20.92
C ASP A 113 -8.52 -10.16 22.18
N ARG A 114 -8.21 -8.87 22.27
CA ARG A 114 -8.70 -8.03 23.36
C ARG A 114 -10.17 -7.63 23.19
N LEU A 115 -10.71 -7.55 21.96
CA LEU A 115 -12.13 -7.30 21.73
C LEU A 115 -12.99 -8.43 22.31
N ASP A 116 -12.57 -9.68 22.14
CA ASP A 116 -13.24 -10.84 22.75
C ASP A 116 -13.22 -10.74 24.28
N GLY A 117 -12.09 -10.33 24.87
CA GLY A 117 -11.97 -10.08 26.30
C GLY A 117 -12.89 -8.95 26.81
N CYS A 118 -13.16 -7.93 26.00
CA CYS A 118 -14.05 -6.82 26.36
C CYS A 118 -15.53 -7.14 26.21
N ILE A 119 -15.91 -7.98 25.24
CA ILE A 119 -17.29 -8.49 25.15
C ILE A 119 -17.59 -9.39 26.36
N ALA A 120 -16.61 -10.14 26.84
CA ALA A 120 -16.74 -10.95 28.06
C ALA A 120 -16.65 -10.14 29.38
N CYS A 121 -16.15 -8.90 29.34
CA CYS A 121 -15.92 -8.08 30.54
C CYS A 121 -17.21 -7.53 31.17
N GLY A 122 -18.30 -7.38 30.41
CA GLY A 122 -19.58 -6.89 30.92
C GLY A 122 -19.56 -5.45 31.46
N CYS A 123 -18.45 -4.72 31.31
CA CYS A 123 -18.33 -3.34 31.76
C CYS A 123 -19.13 -2.41 30.84
N LEU A 124 -20.33 -2.01 31.25
CA LEU A 124 -21.21 -1.04 30.56
C LEU A 124 -20.66 0.40 30.53
N SER A 125 -19.37 0.61 30.75
CA SER A 125 -18.74 1.92 30.75
C SER A 125 -17.47 1.97 29.89
N LEU A 126 -17.50 2.85 28.89
CA LEU A 126 -16.35 3.18 28.05
C LEU A 126 -15.22 3.85 28.84
N SER A 127 -15.51 4.47 30.00
CA SER A 127 -14.48 5.13 30.81
C SER A 127 -13.52 4.16 31.48
N THR A 128 -14.00 2.96 31.80
CA THR A 128 -13.32 1.92 32.61
C THR A 128 -12.80 0.74 31.78
N CYS A 129 -13.15 0.69 30.50
CA CYS A 129 -12.76 -0.39 29.60
C CYS A 129 -11.27 -0.31 29.27
N SER A 130 -10.48 -1.26 29.78
CA SER A 130 -9.02 -1.29 29.57
C SER A 130 -8.58 -1.40 28.11
N LEU A 131 -9.48 -1.82 27.20
CA LEU A 131 -9.27 -1.82 25.74
C LEU A 131 -9.40 -0.45 25.11
N VAL A 132 -10.35 0.37 25.57
CA VAL A 132 -10.58 1.73 25.04
C VAL A 132 -9.73 2.77 25.80
N ASN A 133 -9.47 2.53 27.07
CA ASN A 133 -8.71 3.40 27.95
C ASN A 133 -7.61 2.60 28.71
N PRO A 134 -6.56 2.13 28.02
CA PRO A 134 -5.49 1.31 28.63
C PRO A 134 -4.67 2.04 29.70
N GLN A 135 -4.83 3.36 29.83
CA GLN A 135 -4.19 4.17 30.85
C GLN A 135 -5.18 4.68 31.92
N ASP A 136 -6.37 4.09 32.01
CA ASP A 136 -7.36 4.53 33.00
C ASP A 136 -6.88 4.25 34.43
N ARG A 137 -6.49 5.31 35.14
CA ARG A 137 -6.13 5.23 36.56
C ARG A 137 -7.36 5.23 37.47
N LEU A 138 -8.54 5.64 36.96
CA LEU A 138 -9.77 5.75 37.76
C LEU A 138 -10.57 4.44 37.80
N GLY A 139 -10.45 3.57 36.80
CA GLY A 139 -11.09 2.25 36.80
C GLY A 139 -10.64 1.29 37.91
N ALA A 140 -9.47 1.55 38.51
CA ALA A 140 -9.02 0.83 39.69
C ALA A 140 -9.89 1.06 40.94
N SER A 141 -10.77 2.07 40.94
CA SER A 141 -11.66 2.40 42.07
C SER A 141 -13.01 1.67 42.07
N GLY A 142 -13.30 0.85 41.06
CA GLY A 142 -14.32 -0.20 41.15
C GLY A 142 -15.79 0.23 41.37
N ALA A 143 -16.19 1.46 41.02
CA ALA A 143 -17.61 1.82 41.08
C ALA A 143 -18.36 1.29 39.85
N SER A 144 -18.74 0.02 39.87
CA SER A 144 -19.77 -0.52 38.97
C SER A 144 -21.14 -0.02 39.44
N ALA A 145 -21.78 0.86 38.68
CA ALA A 145 -23.13 1.33 38.99
C ALA A 145 -24.16 0.29 38.52
N LEU A 146 -24.26 -0.83 39.22
CA LEU A 146 -25.41 -1.73 39.24
C LEU A 146 -25.34 -2.56 40.54
N GLU A 147 -26.04 -2.11 41.57
CA GLU A 147 -26.44 -2.93 42.72
C GLU A 147 -27.97 -2.77 42.91
N PRO A 148 -28.65 -3.76 43.50
CA PRO A 148 -29.79 -4.51 42.92
C PRO A 148 -31.11 -3.76 42.77
#